data_AF-A0A0N4TF25-F1
#
_entry.id   AF-A0A0N4TF25-F1
#
_cell.length_a   1.000
_cell.length_b   1.000
_cell.length_c   1.000
_cell.angle_alpha   90.00
_cell.angle_beta   90.00
_cell.angle_gamma   90.00
#
_symmetry.space_group_name_H-M   'P 1'
#
loop_
_entity.id
_entity.type
_entity.pdbx_description
1 polymer ?
#
loop_
_entity_poly.entity_id
_entity_poly.type
_entity_poly.pdbx_seq_one_letter_code
_entity_poly.pdbx_strand_id
1 'polypeptide(L)' 'MYNSRTREFSSAVSPVKNICIVGSGLMGSGIAQVAAQASIMVTLIDKTDYVLNKSKKYIQDNLERLTKKQCKKDVKVI' A
#
# COMPACT_ATOMS: atom_id res chain seq x y z
N MET A 1 -35.12 -6.00 -18.35
CA MET A 1 -34.60 -6.71 -17.15
C MET A 1 -33.09 -6.66 -17.18
N TYR A 2 -32.46 -5.89 -16.29
CA TYR A 2 -30.99 -5.76 -16.23
C TYR A 2 -30.43 -6.91 -15.39
N ASN A 3 -29.61 -7.76 -16.00
CA ASN A 3 -29.12 -8.97 -15.37
C ASN A 3 -27.91 -8.66 -14.47
N SER A 4 -28.16 -8.54 -13.15
CA SER A 4 -27.12 -8.31 -12.15
C SER A 4 -26.32 -9.60 -11.91
N ARG A 5 -25.14 -9.72 -12.54
CA ARG A 5 -24.15 -10.75 -12.19
C ARG A 5 -23.55 -10.44 -10.82
N THR A 6 -24.12 -10.99 -9.76
CA THR A 6 -23.45 -11.08 -8.47
C THR A 6 -22.25 -12.01 -8.62
N ARG A 7 -21.03 -11.47 -8.53
CA ARG A 7 -19.80 -12.29 -8.50
C ARG A 7 -19.72 -12.94 -7.13
N GLU A 8 -19.83 -14.27 -7.04
CA GLU A 8 -19.50 -15.02 -5.84
C GLU A 8 -18.00 -14.93 -5.59
N PHE A 9 -17.61 -14.26 -4.51
CA PHE A 9 -16.24 -14.31 -4.02
C PHE A 9 -16.07 -15.61 -3.21
N SER A 10 -15.47 -16.62 -3.84
CA SER A 10 -15.06 -17.85 -3.14
C SER A 10 -14.15 -17.47 -1.96
N SER A 11 -14.52 -17.89 -0.74
CA SER A 11 -13.76 -17.59 0.49
C SER A 11 -12.44 -18.36 0.59
N ALA A 12 -12.21 -19.33 -0.31
CA ALA A 12 -10.97 -20.08 -0.42
C ALA A 12 -9.91 -19.30 -1.23
N VAL A 13 -9.61 -18.07 -0.82
CA VAL A 13 -8.48 -17.32 -1.38
C VAL A 13 -7.26 -17.59 -0.52
N SER A 14 -6.25 -18.25 -1.08
CA SER A 14 -4.95 -18.39 -0.43
C SER A 14 -4.38 -16.99 -0.12
N PRO A 15 -3.75 -16.78 1.04
CA PRO A 15 -3.23 -15.47 1.42
C PRO A 15 -2.25 -14.95 0.36
N VAL A 16 -2.51 -13.74 -0.13
CA VAL A 16 -1.68 -13.09 -1.14
C VAL A 16 -0.34 -12.69 -0.52
N LYS A 17 0.74 -13.33 -0.95
CA LYS A 17 2.09 -13.10 -0.41
C LYS A 17 2.82 -11.95 -1.10
N ASN A 18 2.60 -11.80 -2.41
CA ASN A 18 3.35 -10.89 -3.26
C ASN A 18 2.38 -10.14 -4.17
N ILE A 19 2.56 -8.84 -4.29
CA ILE A 19 1.84 -7.99 -5.26
C ILE A 19 2.82 -7.16 -6.07
N CYS A 20 2.47 -6.91 -7.32
CA CYS A 20 3.18 -6.01 -8.21
C CYS A 20 2.27 -4.83 -8.55
N ILE A 21 2.79 -3.62 -8.41
CA ILE A 21 2.08 -2.38 -8.71
C ILE A 21 2.79 -1.72 -9.89
N VAL A 22 2.06 -1.54 -10.98
CA VAL A 22 2.54 -0.87 -12.19
C VAL A 22 2.02 0.56 -12.17
N GLY A 23 2.94 1.51 -12.03
CA GLY A 23 2.67 2.93 -11.83
C GLY A 23 2.93 3.37 -10.39
N SER A 24 4.00 4.15 -10.21
CA SER A 24 4.45 4.69 -8.92
C SER A 24 4.04 6.15 -8.71
N GLY A 25 2.92 6.56 -9.29
CA GLY A 25 2.31 7.88 -9.06
C GLY A 25 1.73 8.03 -7.64
N LEU A 26 0.91 9.07 -7.43
CA LEU A 26 0.34 9.38 -6.11
C LEU A 26 -0.49 8.23 -5.50
N MET A 27 -1.33 7.58 -6.30
CA MET A 27 -2.14 6.44 -5.83
C MET A 27 -1.31 5.16 -5.70
N GLY A 28 -0.36 4.95 -6.61
CA GLY A 28 0.51 3.76 -6.60
C GLY A 28 1.41 3.69 -5.38
N SER A 29 1.99 4.82 -4.97
CA SER A 29 2.79 4.91 -3.74
C SER A 29 1.94 4.68 -2.48
N GLY A 30 0.70 5.20 -2.45
CA GLY A 30 -0.24 4.99 -1.34
C GLY A 30 -0.66 3.52 -1.19
N ILE A 31 -1.03 2.87 -2.30
CA ILE A 31 -1.37 1.44 -2.31
C ILE A 31 -0.16 0.60 -1.88
N ALA A 32 1.03 0.92 -2.41
CA ALA A 32 2.26 0.23 -2.04
C ALA A 32 2.55 0.33 -0.54
N GLN A 33 2.37 1.51 0.04
CA GLN A 33 2.55 1.72 1.48
C GLN A 33 1.57 0.89 2.31
N VAL A 34 0.27 0.95 1.99
CA VAL A 34 -0.76 0.22 2.75
C VAL A 34 -0.55 -1.29 2.64
N ALA A 35 -0.21 -1.79 1.45
CA ALA A 35 0.07 -3.20 1.25
C ALA A 35 1.34 -3.66 1.99
N ALA A 36 2.40 -2.85 1.98
CA ALA A 36 3.61 -3.13 2.75
C ALA A 36 3.34 -3.13 4.26
N GLN A 37 2.48 -2.21 4.75
CA GLN A 37 2.04 -2.19 6.16
C GLN A 37 1.24 -3.43 6.54
N ALA A 38 0.51 -4.03 5.59
CA ALA A 38 -0.20 -5.30 5.77
C ALA A 38 0.72 -6.53 5.70
N SER A 39 2.05 -6.35 5.72
CA SER A 39 3.05 -7.43 5.62
C SER A 39 2.99 -8.23 4.31
N ILE A 40 2.52 -7.60 3.23
CA ILE A 40 2.53 -8.17 1.87
C ILE A 40 3.79 -7.68 1.16
N MET A 41 4.51 -8.57 0.47
CA MET A 41 5.66 -8.15 -0.33
C MET A 41 5.19 -7.36 -1.57
N VAL A 42 5.67 -6.14 -1.73
CA VAL A 42 5.28 -5.24 -2.83
C VAL A 42 6.45 -5.00 -3.77
N THR A 43 6.23 -5.20 -5.06
CA THR A 43 7.14 -4.75 -6.13
C THR A 43 6.50 -3.56 -6.85
N LEU A 44 7.23 -2.45 -6.97
CA LEU A 44 6.75 -1.22 -7.62
C LEU A 44 7.52 -0.99 -8.92
N ILE A 45 6.80 -0.82 -10.02
CA ILE A 45 7.38 -0.68 -11.37
C ILE A 45 6.85 0.60 -12.01
N ASP A 46 7.74 1.39 -12.60
CA ASP A 46 7.39 2.56 -13.43
C ASP A 46 8.38 2.69 -14.59
N LYS A 47 8.06 3.54 -15.58
CA LYS A 47 8.83 3.73 -16.81
C LYS A 47 10.17 4.43 -16.59
N THR A 48 10.32 5.19 -15.51
CA THR A 48 11.49 6.05 -15.30
C THR A 48 11.88 6.10 -13.82
N ASP A 49 13.18 6.01 -13.55
CA ASP A 49 13.74 6.05 -12.18
C ASP A 49 13.39 7.32 -11.41
N TYR A 50 13.19 8.44 -12.10
CA TYR A 50 12.75 9.69 -11.49
C TYR A 50 11.41 9.53 -10.75
N VAL A 51 10.44 8.86 -11.36
CA VAL A 51 9.11 8.64 -10.76
C VAL A 51 9.21 7.64 -9.61
N LEU A 52 10.03 6.60 -9.76
CA LEU A 52 10.31 5.65 -8.68
C LEU A 52 10.94 6.33 -7.46
N ASN A 53 11.95 7.19 -7.65
CA ASN A 53 12.57 7.92 -6.54
C ASN A 53 11.60 8.89 -5.87
N LYS A 54 10.75 9.57 -6.65
CA LYS A 54 9.68 10.42 -6.11
C LYS A 54 8.70 9.62 -5.27
N SER A 55 8.29 8.44 -5.74
CA SER A 55 7.38 7.55 -5.01
C SER A 55 7.98 7.03 -3.70
N LYS A 56 9.27 6.66 -3.69
CA LYS A 56 10.01 6.25 -2.49
C LYS A 56 10.04 7.37 -1.46
N LYS A 57 10.33 8.59 -1.90
CA LYS A 57 10.33 9.77 -1.03
C LYS A 57 8.95 10.03 -0.42
N TYR A 58 7.87 9.93 -1.21
CA TYR A 58 6.52 10.04 -0.67
C TYR A 58 6.21 8.98 0.38
N ILE A 59 6.58 7.71 0.15
CA ILE A 59 6.35 6.64 1.13
C ILE A 59 7.14 6.93 2.42
N GLN A 60 8.39 7.38 2.31
CA GLN A 60 9.21 7.76 3.45
C GLN A 60 8.61 8.92 4.25
N ASP A 61 8.26 10.03 3.60
CA ASP A 61 7.67 11.20 4.26
C ASP A 61 6.36 10.84 4.99
N ASN A 62 5.53 9.99 4.37
CA ASN A 62 4.29 9.51 4.99
C ASN A 62 4.57 8.59 6.18
N LEU A 63 5.56 7.71 6.08
CA LEU A 63 5.96 6.83 7.18
C LEU A 63 6.47 7.64 8.38
N GLU A 64 7.36 8.62 8.15
CA GLU A 64 7.85 9.52 9.20
C GLU A 64 6.71 10.26 9.91
N ARG A 65 5.70 10.70 9.14
CA ARG A 65 4.51 11.35 9.70
C ARG A 65 3.66 10.39 10.54
N LEU A 66 3.54 9.12 10.13
CA LEU A 66 2.84 8.09 10.88
C LEU A 66 3.57 7.73 12.17
N THR A 67 4.90 7.56 12.12
CA THR A 67 5.72 7.31 13.31
C THR A 67 5.60 8.45 14.31
N LYS A 68 5.71 9.71 13.87
CA LYS A 68 5.49 10.89 14.73
C LYS A 68 4.10 10.93 15.37
N LYS A 69 3.08 10.38 14.70
CA LYS A 69 1.71 10.26 15.24
C LYS A 69 1.57 9.10 16.23
N GLN A 70 2.20 7.95 15.96
CA GLN A 70 2.21 6.80 16.87
C GLN A 70 2.99 7.11 18.14
N CYS A 71 4.19 7.70 18.05
CA CYS A 71 4.97 8.09 19.23
C CYS A 71 4.25 9.08 20.15
N LYS A 72 3.30 9.90 19.65
CA LYS A 72 2.45 10.74 20.51
C LYS A 72 1.30 9.98 21.18
N LYS A 73 0.90 8.83 20.65
CA LYS A 73 -0.14 7.95 21.22
C LYS A 73 0.42 6.92 22.19
N ASP A 74 1.70 6.59 22.11
CA ASP A 74 2.39 5.64 23.00
C ASP A 74 3.05 6.31 24.23
N VAL A 75 2.79 7.61 24.50
CA VAL A 75 3.07 8.25 25.80
C VAL A 75 1.79 8.30 26.64
N LYS A 76 1.26 7.12 26.94
CA LYS A 76 0.40 6.86 28.09
C LYS A 76 0.49 5.36 28.33
N VAL A 77 0.66 4.97 29.60
CA VAL A 77 1.09 3.63 30.09
C VAL A 77 2.63 3.55 30.05
N ILE A 78 3.36 3.74 31.15
CA ILE A 78 3.16 3.46 32.59
C ILE A 78 3.94 4.49 33.40
#